data_AF-A0A4P6G011-F1
#
_entry.id   AF-A0A4P6G011-F1
#
_cell.length_a   1.000
_cell.length_b   1.000
_cell.length_c   1.000
_cell.angle_alpha   90.00
_cell.angle_beta   90.00
_cell.angle_gamma   90.00
#
_symmetry.space_group_name_H-M   'P 1'
#
loop_
_entity.id
_entity.type
_entity.pdbx_description
1 polymer ?
#
loop_
_entity_poly.entity_id
_entity_poly.type
_entity_poly.pdbx_seq_one_letter_code
_entity_poly.pdbx_strand_id
1 'polypeptide(L)'
;MSLPAPSAERARSARLEVRNPVLGMPAVRTAIEQLTDREAAAVRAILLAIQADARERADKSWSKKKPPLAAYWAAVGVYCGHISRALRRRK
;
A
#
# COMPACT_ATOMS: atom_id res chain seq x y z
N MET A 1 -5.63 -14.57 40.75
CA MET A 1 -5.95 -13.38 39.93
C MET A 1 -5.78 -13.78 38.46
N SER A 2 -6.86 -14.18 37.79
CA SER A 2 -6.81 -14.70 36.41
C SER A 2 -6.88 -13.53 35.44
N LEU A 3 -5.93 -13.42 34.50
CA LEU A 3 -6.02 -12.46 33.40
C LEU A 3 -7.22 -12.83 32.51
N PRO A 4 -8.02 -11.85 32.02
CA PRO A 4 -9.07 -12.15 31.05
C PRO A 4 -8.44 -12.60 29.73
N ALA A 5 -9.10 -13.57 29.07
CA ALA A 5 -8.73 -14.00 27.72
C ALA A 5 -8.73 -12.79 26.76
N PRO A 6 -7.82 -12.72 25.77
CA PRO A 6 -7.80 -11.63 24.81
C PRO A 6 -9.17 -11.53 24.12
N SER A 7 -9.84 -10.39 24.27
CA SER A 7 -11.15 -10.14 23.70
C SER A 7 -11.07 -10.25 22.17
N ALA A 8 -12.01 -11.01 21.58
CA ALA A 8 -12.15 -11.21 20.13
C ALA A 8 -12.41 -9.89 19.34
N GLU A 9 -12.52 -8.77 20.04
CA GLU A 9 -12.92 -7.45 19.56
C GLU A 9 -11.86 -6.75 18.69
N ARG A 10 -10.62 -7.24 18.67
CA ARG A 10 -9.57 -6.77 17.72
C ARG A 10 -9.37 -7.71 16.54
N ALA A 11 -10.39 -8.44 16.12
CA ALA A 11 -10.37 -9.13 14.83
C ALA A 11 -10.33 -8.08 13.69
N ARG A 12 -9.11 -7.67 13.29
CA ARG A 12 -8.90 -6.74 12.16
C ARG A 12 -9.62 -7.26 10.91
N SER A 13 -10.57 -6.47 10.39
CA SER A 13 -11.42 -6.80 9.24
C SER A 13 -10.66 -7.53 8.13
N ALA A 14 -11.24 -8.62 7.63
CA ALA A 14 -10.65 -9.49 6.60
C ALA A 14 -10.90 -8.98 5.17
N ARG A 15 -11.80 -7.99 4.99
CA ARG A 15 -12.16 -7.47 3.67
C ARG A 15 -10.95 -6.84 2.97
N LEU A 16 -10.74 -7.20 1.70
CA LEU A 16 -9.55 -6.80 0.95
C LEU A 16 -9.49 -5.30 0.67
N GLU A 17 -10.63 -4.66 0.45
CA GLU A 17 -10.76 -3.20 0.30
C GLU A 17 -10.41 -2.45 1.59
N VAL A 18 -10.71 -3.03 2.76
CA VAL A 18 -10.36 -2.45 4.06
C VAL A 18 -8.85 -2.55 4.31
N ARG A 19 -8.20 -3.60 3.80
CA ARG A 19 -6.74 -3.80 3.90
C ARG A 19 -5.97 -3.12 2.76
N ASN A 20 -6.64 -2.75 1.68
CA ASN A 20 -6.08 -2.08 0.53
C ASN A 20 -7.13 -1.12 -0.05
N PRO A 21 -7.12 0.16 0.34
CA PRO A 21 -8.16 1.11 -0.02
C PRO A 21 -8.29 1.30 -1.54
N VAL A 22 -7.20 1.05 -2.29
CA VAL A 22 -7.17 1.10 -3.75
C VAL A 22 -8.13 0.09 -4.40
N LEU A 23 -8.37 -1.07 -3.77
CA LEU A 23 -9.34 -2.05 -4.28
C LEU A 23 -10.80 -1.61 -4.08
N GLY A 24 -11.06 -0.61 -3.23
CA GLY A 24 -12.37 0.02 -3.09
C GLY A 24 -12.70 0.99 -4.23
N MET A 25 -11.73 1.31 -5.11
CA MET A 25 -11.91 2.24 -6.22
C MET A 25 -12.27 1.47 -7.51
N PRO A 26 -13.50 1.62 -8.05
CA PRO A 26 -13.95 0.82 -9.19
C PRO A 26 -13.05 0.96 -10.42
N ALA A 27 -12.67 2.19 -10.78
CA ALA A 27 -11.80 2.45 -11.94
C ALA A 27 -10.43 1.75 -11.83
N VAL A 28 -9.85 1.69 -10.63
CA VAL A 28 -8.55 1.02 -10.43
C VAL A 28 -8.71 -0.49 -10.53
N ARG A 29 -9.79 -1.06 -9.98
CA ARG A 29 -10.09 -2.48 -10.11
C ARG A 29 -10.22 -2.88 -11.58
N THR A 30 -11.05 -2.16 -12.35
CA THR A 30 -11.25 -2.42 -13.79
C THR A 30 -9.93 -2.34 -14.55
N ALA A 31 -9.10 -1.32 -14.29
CA ALA A 31 -7.80 -1.20 -14.95
C ALA A 31 -6.87 -2.38 -14.63
N ILE A 32 -6.85 -2.87 -13.38
CA ILE A 32 -6.02 -4.01 -12.97
C ILE A 32 -6.46 -5.31 -13.65
N GLU A 33 -7.77 -5.51 -13.79
CA GLU A 33 -8.37 -6.70 -14.44
C GLU A 33 -8.05 -6.77 -15.93
N GLN A 34 -7.82 -5.62 -16.59
CA GLN A 34 -7.49 -5.54 -18.02
C GLN A 34 -6.02 -5.81 -18.34
N LEU A 35 -5.11 -5.72 -17.36
CA LEU A 35 -3.69 -5.94 -17.58
C LEU A 35 -3.40 -7.43 -17.83
N THR A 36 -2.42 -7.73 -18.68
CA THR A 36 -1.81 -9.07 -18.78
C THR A 36 -0.91 -9.38 -17.58
N ASP A 37 -0.46 -10.64 -17.44
CA ASP A 37 0.57 -11.06 -16.46
C ASP A 37 1.88 -10.31 -16.59
N ARG A 38 2.35 -10.15 -17.83
CA ARG A 38 3.58 -9.43 -18.10
C ARG A 38 3.47 -7.95 -17.72
N GLU A 39 2.39 -7.28 -18.12
CA GLU A 39 2.20 -5.85 -17.83
C GLU A 39 2.04 -5.59 -16.33
N ALA A 40 1.24 -6.39 -15.64
CA ALA A 40 1.10 -6.25 -14.19
C ALA A 40 2.42 -6.50 -13.46
N ALA A 41 3.24 -7.46 -13.91
CA ALA A 41 4.57 -7.68 -13.36
C ALA A 41 5.50 -6.47 -13.57
N ALA A 42 5.51 -5.89 -14.76
CA ALA A 42 6.31 -4.71 -15.09
C ALA A 42 5.90 -3.47 -14.26
N VAL A 43 4.59 -3.16 -14.24
CA VAL A 43 4.05 -2.05 -13.44
C VAL A 43 4.33 -2.28 -11.95
N ARG A 44 4.17 -3.51 -11.46
CA ARG A 44 4.47 -3.86 -10.07
C ARG A 44 5.95 -3.61 -9.73
N ALA A 45 6.89 -3.96 -10.62
CA ALA A 45 8.31 -3.70 -10.39
C ALA A 45 8.60 -2.20 -10.28
N ILE A 46 8.04 -1.39 -11.17
CA ILE A 46 8.15 0.07 -11.14
C ILE A 46 7.61 0.64 -9.81
N LEU A 47 6.42 0.21 -9.39
CA LEU A 47 5.79 0.69 -8.15
C LEU A 47 6.61 0.31 -6.91
N LEU A 48 7.26 -0.85 -6.89
CA LEU A 48 8.14 -1.24 -5.79
C LEU A 48 9.41 -0.39 -5.75
N ALA A 49 9.99 -0.07 -6.91
CA ALA A 49 11.12 0.84 -7.00
C ALA A 49 10.76 2.25 -6.49
N ILE A 50 9.62 2.78 -6.92
CA ILE A 50 9.12 4.08 -6.44
C ILE A 50 8.87 4.04 -4.93
N GLN A 51 8.29 2.94 -4.40
CA GLN A 51 8.09 2.80 -2.96
C GLN A 51 9.40 2.87 -2.17
N ALA A 52 10.47 2.25 -2.66
CA ALA A 52 11.78 2.27 -2.00
C ALA A 52 12.36 3.69 -1.98
N ASP A 53 12.42 4.35 -3.14
CA ASP A 53 12.93 5.73 -3.26
C ASP A 53 12.08 6.71 -2.44
N ALA A 54 10.75 6.56 -2.42
CA ALA A 54 9.87 7.39 -1.62
C ALA A 54 10.13 7.26 -0.10
N ARG A 55 10.48 6.07 0.39
CA ARG A 55 10.84 5.88 1.80
C ARG A 55 12.13 6.63 2.15
N GLU A 56 13.17 6.48 1.32
CA GLU A 56 14.43 7.19 1.53
C GLU A 56 14.24 8.72 1.51
N ARG A 57 13.40 9.22 0.60
CA ARG A 57 13.06 10.65 0.52
C ARG A 57 12.24 11.14 1.71
N ALA A 58 11.33 10.32 2.23
CA ALA A 58 10.59 10.64 3.45
C ALA A 58 11.56 10.77 4.64
N ASP A 59 12.44 9.78 4.84
CA ASP A 59 13.43 9.78 5.93
C ASP A 59 14.40 10.96 5.82
N LYS A 60 14.87 11.26 4.61
CA LYS A 60 15.70 12.45 4.34
C LYS A 60 14.94 13.77 4.60
N SER A 61 13.64 13.80 4.36
CA SER A 61 12.82 15.00 4.61
C SER A 61 12.58 15.19 6.10
N TRP A 62 12.37 14.10 6.84
CA TRP A 62 12.30 14.11 8.31
C TRP A 62 13.60 14.63 8.93
N SER A 63 14.75 14.08 8.51
CA SER A 63 16.06 14.50 9.04
C SER A 63 16.37 15.97 8.74
N LYS A 64 15.90 16.49 7.60
CA LYS A 64 16.01 17.89 7.21
C LYS A 64 14.94 18.81 7.79
N LYS A 65 14.10 18.33 8.73
CA LYS A 65 13.03 19.11 9.36
C LYS A 65 12.03 19.68 8.33
N LYS A 66 11.66 18.90 7.31
CA LYS A 66 10.66 19.24 6.28
C LYS A 66 9.39 18.36 6.39
N PRO A 67 8.56 18.55 7.43
CA PRO A 67 7.45 17.65 7.72
C PRO A 67 6.42 17.48 6.58
N PRO A 68 5.94 18.53 5.90
CA PRO A 68 4.97 18.36 4.81
C PRO A 68 5.53 17.52 3.65
N LEU A 69 6.81 17.73 3.31
CA LEU A 69 7.46 16.97 2.24
C LEU A 69 7.70 15.51 2.66
N ALA A 70 8.01 15.27 3.93
CA ALA A 70 8.15 13.92 4.47
C ALA A 70 6.83 13.15 4.43
N ALA A 71 5.72 13.79 4.83
CA ALA A 71 4.39 13.21 4.75
C ALA A 71 3.96 12.92 3.30
N TYR A 72 4.27 13.83 2.35
CA TYR A 72 4.03 13.60 0.93
C TYR A 72 4.75 12.34 0.43
N TRP A 73 6.06 12.22 0.67
CA TRP A 73 6.81 11.04 0.22
C TRP A 73 6.35 9.76 0.91
N ALA A 74 5.99 9.82 2.19
CA ALA A 74 5.40 8.69 2.91
C ALA A 74 4.08 8.24 2.26
N ALA A 75 3.18 9.17 1.92
CA ALA A 75 1.92 8.87 1.24
C ALA A 75 2.16 8.22 -0.14
N VAL A 76 3.09 8.76 -0.94
CA VAL A 76 3.50 8.15 -2.23
C VAL A 76 3.93 6.70 -2.03
N GLY A 77 4.83 6.44 -1.07
CA GLY A 77 5.31 5.09 -0.78
C GLY A 77 4.21 4.12 -0.33
N VAL A 78 3.22 4.61 0.43
CA VAL A 78 2.05 3.84 0.86
C VAL A 78 1.16 3.47 -0.33
N TYR A 79 0.79 4.42 -1.19
CA TYR A 79 -0.07 4.16 -2.35
C TYR A 79 0.60 3.25 -3.38
N CYS A 80 1.89 3.43 -3.67
CA CYS A 80 2.64 2.49 -4.53
C CYS A 80 2.66 1.07 -3.93
N GLY A 81 2.78 0.95 -2.60
CA GLY A 81 2.66 -0.32 -1.89
C GLY A 81 1.29 -0.96 -2.00
N HIS A 82 0.22 -0.17 -1.91
CA HIS A 82 -1.14 -0.63 -2.07
C HIS A 82 -1.41 -1.13 -3.50
N ILE A 83 -1.04 -0.37 -4.53
CA ILE A 83 -1.25 -0.76 -5.93
C ILE A 83 -0.42 -2.01 -6.26
N SER A 84 0.85 -2.08 -5.86
CA SER A 84 1.71 -3.25 -6.11
C SER A 84 1.18 -4.55 -5.47
N ARG A 85 0.51 -4.46 -4.30
CA ARG A 85 -0.17 -5.61 -3.66
C ARG A 85 -1.47 -5.98 -4.35
N ALA A 86 -2.18 -5.01 -4.92
CA ALA A 86 -3.36 -5.28 -5.74
C ALA A 86 -2.97 -6.07 -7.00
N LEU A 87 -1.92 -5.64 -7.71
CA LEU A 87 -1.40 -6.32 -8.90
C LEU A 87 -0.93 -7.76 -8.63
N ARG A 88 -0.35 -8.03 -7.46
CA ARG A 88 0.07 -9.39 -7.07
C ARG A 88 -1.10 -10.36 -6.86
N ARG A 89 -2.29 -9.86 -6.51
CA ARG A 89 -3.46 -10.65 -6.11
C ARG A 89 -4.39 -11.00 -7.26
N ARG A 90 -4.04 -10.68 -8.51
CA ARG A 90 -4.86 -10.99 -9.70
C ARG A 90 -4.85 -12.49 -10.08
N LYS A 91 -4.84 -13.38 -9.08
CA LYS A 91 -5.00 -14.83 -9.25
C LYS A 91 -6.30 -15.26 -8.58
#